data_AF-L0F980-F1
#
_entry.id   AF-L0F980-F1
#
_cell.length_a   1.000
_cell.length_b   1.000
_cell.length_c   1.000
_cell.angle_alpha   90.00
_cell.angle_beta   90.00
_cell.angle_gamma   90.00
#
_symmetry.space_group_name_H-M   'P 1'
#
loop_
_entity.id
_entity.type
_entity.pdbx_description
1 polymer ?
#
loop_
_entity_poly.entity_id
_entity_poly.type
_entity_poly.pdbx_seq_one_letter_code
_entity_poly.pdbx_strand_id
1 'polypeptide(L)'
;MADPATIAMAVKAAVAVATDKRTWKTIGVVIASILTPFILLVVMIASILSAGSDHNKAAIDLSFNGGNIPATIPAEYVSHISDMSSCFTVLDEAISEVEVRMEGGALDNIRIKSIFYSLNFGAENLSLTQAEARAFVDCFLAYEDGATAPISTETAYEKLSLAGITVTGEVKTNAQKIYERMVFGGAELFTGEIEHGGTGSTVLDISLFTDPATKNNLDLAAYAEQAFDAGWGYVWGTYGDILTDSLFSYKLEQYPDGVGNYEDFIRSNWLGGRTTDCVGLIKGYGWLNPDTLEIEYGSNGMPDIGADSMYKSASVSGSMDTMPDIPGLAVWKSGHIGIYIGNGNVIEAMGTKYGVVKTNLADRSWSAWLEIPYINYNTGE
;
A
#
# COMPACT_ATOMS: atom_id res chain seq x y z
N MET A 1 -54.71 6.22 -37.38
CA MET A 1 -54.87 7.34 -36.45
C MET A 1 -55.53 6.78 -35.19
N ALA A 2 -54.88 6.89 -34.04
CA ALA A 2 -55.49 6.44 -32.78
C ALA A 2 -56.76 7.27 -32.51
N ASP A 3 -57.83 6.61 -32.04
CA ASP A 3 -59.11 7.26 -31.73
C ASP A 3 -58.88 8.33 -30.63
N PRO A 4 -59.47 9.54 -30.76
CA PRO A 4 -59.42 10.59 -29.74
C PRO A 4 -59.64 10.10 -28.30
N ALA A 5 -60.47 9.08 -28.10
CA ALA A 5 -60.70 8.48 -26.78
C ALA A 5 -59.48 7.71 -26.23
N THR A 6 -58.71 7.04 -27.09
CA THR A 6 -57.48 6.32 -26.70
C THR A 6 -56.34 7.28 -26.37
N ILE A 7 -56.24 8.38 -27.11
CA ILE A 7 -55.26 9.45 -26.84
C ILE A 7 -55.61 10.13 -25.50
N ALA A 8 -56.88 10.43 -25.24
CA ALA A 8 -57.32 11.03 -23.98
C ALA A 8 -57.08 10.12 -22.76
N MET A 9 -57.25 8.80 -22.91
CA MET A 9 -56.94 7.85 -21.83
C MET A 9 -55.44 7.72 -21.57
N ALA A 10 -54.60 7.68 -22.62
CA ALA A 10 -53.15 7.66 -22.48
C ALA A 10 -52.63 8.93 -21.79
N VAL A 11 -53.18 10.10 -22.14
CA VAL A 11 -52.84 11.38 -21.50
C VAL A 11 -53.30 11.39 -20.03
N LYS A 12 -54.51 10.91 -19.72
CA LYS A 12 -54.97 10.81 -18.32
C LYS A 12 -54.14 9.84 -17.49
N ALA A 13 -53.75 8.70 -18.07
CA ALA A 13 -52.87 7.74 -17.39
C ALA A 13 -51.48 8.34 -17.14
N ALA A 14 -50.91 9.05 -18.13
CA ALA A 14 -49.63 9.75 -17.97
C ALA A 14 -49.69 10.85 -16.89
N VAL A 15 -50.79 11.61 -16.82
CA VAL A 15 -51.00 12.66 -15.80
C VAL A 15 -51.24 12.06 -14.41
N ALA A 16 -51.94 10.93 -14.31
CA ALA A 16 -52.14 10.20 -13.05
C ALA A 16 -50.81 9.63 -12.51
N VAL A 17 -49.98 9.06 -13.38
CA VAL A 17 -48.62 8.63 -13.02
C VAL A 17 -47.75 9.82 -12.62
N ALA A 18 -47.87 10.96 -13.31
CA ALA A 18 -47.11 12.17 -12.99
C ALA A 18 -47.50 12.84 -11.66
N THR A 19 -48.72 12.59 -11.15
CA THR A 19 -49.24 13.19 -9.91
C THR A 19 -49.21 12.24 -8.71
N ASP A 20 -48.91 10.96 -8.93
CA ASP A 20 -48.84 9.98 -7.85
C ASP A 20 -47.53 10.10 -7.06
N LYS A 21 -47.65 10.65 -5.85
CA LYS A 21 -46.54 10.81 -4.91
C LYS A 21 -45.92 9.48 -4.47
N ARG A 22 -46.65 8.36 -4.51
CA ARG A 22 -46.06 7.04 -4.22
C ARG A 22 -45.18 6.58 -5.35
N THR A 23 -45.65 6.71 -6.58
CA THR A 23 -44.86 6.37 -7.78
C THR A 23 -43.61 7.24 -7.88
N TRP A 24 -43.70 8.54 -7.61
CA TRP A 24 -42.53 9.43 -7.53
C TRP A 24 -41.61 9.14 -6.35
N LYS A 25 -42.12 8.67 -5.21
CA LYS A 25 -41.28 8.19 -4.11
C LYS A 25 -40.54 6.90 -4.49
N THR A 26 -41.19 5.96 -5.14
CA THR A 26 -40.55 4.71 -5.59
C THR A 26 -39.54 4.97 -6.69
N ILE A 27 -39.88 5.77 -7.71
CA ILE A 27 -38.95 6.20 -8.76
C ILE A 27 -37.81 7.04 -8.15
N GLY A 28 -38.12 7.93 -7.22
CA GLY A 28 -37.12 8.72 -6.50
C GLY A 28 -36.18 7.86 -5.66
N VAL A 29 -36.68 6.80 -5.01
CA VAL A 29 -35.87 5.82 -4.28
C VAL A 29 -35.01 5.01 -5.25
N VAL A 30 -35.54 4.56 -6.39
CA VAL A 30 -34.78 3.80 -7.41
C VAL A 30 -33.69 4.67 -8.04
N ILE A 31 -34.03 5.90 -8.45
CA ILE A 31 -33.08 6.88 -9.00
C ILE A 31 -32.05 7.26 -7.93
N ALA A 32 -32.46 7.49 -6.68
CA ALA A 32 -31.52 7.73 -5.59
C ALA A 32 -30.63 6.52 -5.37
N SER A 33 -31.13 5.29 -5.30
CA SER A 33 -30.27 4.10 -5.15
C SER A 33 -29.29 3.91 -6.31
N ILE A 34 -29.62 4.38 -7.51
CA ILE A 34 -28.72 4.34 -8.69
C ILE A 34 -27.72 5.51 -8.69
N LEU A 35 -28.15 6.71 -8.28
CA LEU A 35 -27.34 7.93 -8.31
C LEU A 35 -26.56 8.17 -7.01
N THR A 36 -26.98 7.62 -5.86
CA THR A 36 -26.34 7.77 -4.55
C THR A 36 -24.91 7.23 -4.57
N PRO A 37 -24.60 6.06 -5.14
CA PRO A 37 -23.21 5.62 -5.29
C PRO A 37 -22.38 6.61 -6.11
N PHE A 38 -22.95 7.16 -7.18
CA PHE A 38 -22.30 8.16 -8.03
C PHE A 38 -22.10 9.52 -7.33
N ILE A 39 -23.10 9.95 -6.57
CA ILE A 39 -23.06 11.21 -5.80
C ILE A 39 -22.08 11.07 -4.62
N LEU A 40 -22.05 9.93 -3.93
CA LEU A 40 -21.08 9.66 -2.87
C LEU A 40 -19.65 9.57 -3.41
N LEU A 41 -19.45 8.99 -4.60
CA LEU A 41 -18.16 8.94 -5.30
C LEU A 41 -17.67 10.35 -5.70
N VAL A 42 -18.57 11.22 -6.18
CA VAL A 42 -18.26 12.63 -6.51
C VAL A 42 -18.05 13.48 -5.24
N VAL A 43 -18.81 13.21 -4.17
CA VAL A 43 -18.61 13.86 -2.86
C VAL A 43 -17.26 13.45 -2.26
N MET A 44 -16.83 12.19 -2.43
CA MET A 44 -15.50 11.72 -2.02
C MET A 44 -14.38 12.57 -2.66
N ILE A 45 -14.49 12.87 -3.96
CA ILE A 45 -13.56 13.75 -4.69
C ILE A 45 -13.44 15.13 -4.04
N ALA A 46 -14.57 15.75 -3.67
CA ALA A 46 -14.60 17.09 -3.06
C ALA A 46 -14.05 17.11 -1.61
N SER A 47 -14.20 16.00 -0.89
CA SER A 47 -13.72 15.86 0.49
C SER A 47 -12.24 15.48 0.64
N ILE A 48 -11.66 14.77 -0.33
CA ILE A 48 -10.21 14.47 -0.32
C ILE A 48 -9.40 15.73 -0.67
N LEU A 49 -9.92 16.58 -1.56
CA LEU A 49 -9.27 17.82 -2.04
C LEU A 49 -9.51 19.06 -1.17
N SER A 50 -10.56 19.09 -0.34
CA SER A 50 -10.83 20.27 0.51
C SER A 50 -10.16 20.16 1.88
N ALA A 51 -9.76 21.31 2.43
CA ALA A 51 -9.19 21.42 3.77
C ALA A 51 -10.20 21.11 4.90
N GLY A 52 -11.45 20.71 4.61
CA GLY A 52 -12.56 20.71 5.59
C GLY A 52 -13.39 19.43 5.73
N SER A 53 -13.01 18.28 5.17
CA SER A 53 -13.73 17.01 5.41
C SER A 53 -12.84 15.98 6.12
N ASP A 54 -12.64 16.17 7.42
CA ASP A 54 -11.80 15.30 8.26
C ASP A 54 -12.29 13.85 8.31
N HIS A 55 -13.60 13.59 8.19
CA HIS A 55 -14.15 12.23 8.31
C HIS A 55 -13.81 11.31 7.14
N ASN A 56 -13.81 11.79 5.89
CA ASN A 56 -13.43 10.96 4.73
C ASN A 56 -11.94 10.59 4.75
N LYS A 57 -11.10 11.55 5.14
CA LYS A 57 -9.66 11.35 5.31
C LYS A 57 -9.40 10.36 6.45
N ALA A 58 -10.05 10.56 7.60
CA ALA A 58 -9.98 9.64 8.73
C ALA A 58 -10.51 8.24 8.38
N ALA A 59 -11.58 8.14 7.59
CA ALA A 59 -12.12 6.84 7.19
C ALA A 59 -11.15 6.06 6.30
N ILE A 60 -10.50 6.72 5.33
CA ILE A 60 -9.43 6.10 4.54
C ILE A 60 -8.29 5.66 5.47
N ASP A 61 -7.80 6.56 6.32
CA ASP A 61 -6.65 6.25 7.18
C ASP A 61 -6.95 5.09 8.14
N LEU A 62 -8.13 5.09 8.77
CA LEU A 62 -8.59 4.02 9.67
C LEU A 62 -8.85 2.73 8.91
N SER A 63 -9.36 2.78 7.68
CA SER A 63 -9.57 1.58 6.87
C SER A 63 -8.25 0.87 6.53
N PHE A 64 -7.23 1.64 6.12
CA PHE A 64 -5.92 1.12 5.72
C PHE A 64 -5.05 0.73 6.92
N ASN A 65 -4.99 1.57 7.95
CA ASN A 65 -4.00 1.43 9.03
C ASN A 65 -4.59 0.86 10.32
N GLY A 66 -5.92 0.73 10.40
CA GLY A 66 -6.62 0.41 11.64
C GLY A 66 -6.55 1.55 12.65
N GLY A 67 -6.81 1.23 13.92
CA GLY A 67 -6.76 2.19 15.03
C GLY A 67 -8.12 2.43 15.68
N ASN A 68 -8.11 3.26 16.74
CA ASN A 68 -9.32 3.60 17.47
C ASN A 68 -10.18 4.57 16.64
N ILE A 69 -11.41 4.16 16.33
CA ILE A 69 -12.37 5.01 15.62
C ILE A 69 -12.88 6.10 16.59
N PRO A 70 -12.62 7.40 16.33
CA PRO A 70 -13.08 8.46 17.22
C PRO A 70 -14.59 8.51 17.36
N ALA A 71 -15.10 8.80 18.56
CA ALA A 71 -16.55 8.93 18.80
C ALA A 71 -17.22 10.06 17.99
N THR A 72 -16.43 10.94 17.37
CA THR A 72 -16.90 12.00 16.48
C THR A 72 -17.23 11.49 15.06
N ILE A 73 -16.82 10.27 14.71
CA ILE A 73 -17.12 9.66 13.41
C ILE A 73 -18.59 9.21 13.38
N PRO A 74 -19.38 9.60 12.36
CA PRO A 74 -20.76 9.15 12.22
C PRO A 74 -20.88 7.62 12.07
N ALA A 75 -21.98 7.03 12.55
CA ALA A 75 -22.16 5.57 12.60
C ALA A 75 -22.05 4.89 11.22
N GLU A 76 -22.52 5.56 10.17
CA GLU A 76 -22.40 5.11 8.79
C GLU A 76 -20.92 4.99 8.33
N TYR A 77 -20.06 5.90 8.79
CA TYR A 77 -18.63 5.83 8.55
C TYR A 77 -17.97 4.73 9.36
N VAL A 78 -18.40 4.51 10.61
CA VAL A 78 -17.90 3.41 11.44
C VAL A 78 -18.14 2.05 10.77
N SER A 79 -19.35 1.83 10.25
CA SER A 79 -19.70 0.61 9.51
C SER A 79 -18.86 0.48 8.24
N HIS A 80 -18.79 1.54 7.43
CA HIS A 80 -17.99 1.56 6.20
C HIS A 80 -16.50 1.26 6.48
N ILE A 81 -15.93 1.86 7.52
CA ILE A 81 -14.53 1.63 7.91
C ILE A 81 -14.33 0.14 8.25
N SER A 82 -15.23 -0.43 9.07
CA SER A 82 -15.13 -1.81 9.53
C SER A 82 -15.30 -2.82 8.39
N ASP A 83 -16.27 -2.60 7.50
CA ASP A 83 -16.52 -3.46 6.34
C ASP A 83 -15.32 -3.41 5.38
N MET A 84 -14.82 -2.20 5.08
CA MET A 84 -13.69 -2.01 4.19
C MET A 84 -12.39 -2.61 4.76
N SER A 85 -12.09 -2.39 6.04
CA SER A 85 -10.93 -3.01 6.71
C SER A 85 -10.99 -4.55 6.69
N SER A 86 -12.20 -5.10 6.84
CA SER A 86 -12.41 -6.55 6.74
C SER A 86 -12.10 -7.04 5.32
N CYS A 87 -12.56 -6.34 4.28
CA CYS A 87 -12.22 -6.66 2.89
C CYS A 87 -10.72 -6.53 2.61
N PHE A 88 -10.05 -5.52 3.17
CA PHE A 88 -8.60 -5.37 3.03
C PHE A 88 -7.82 -6.53 3.65
N THR A 89 -8.29 -7.06 4.77
CA THR A 89 -7.67 -8.25 5.39
C THR A 89 -7.69 -9.44 4.42
N VAL A 90 -8.83 -9.68 3.76
CA VAL A 90 -9.01 -10.75 2.76
C VAL A 90 -8.17 -10.47 1.49
N LEU A 91 -8.10 -9.22 1.03
CA LEU A 91 -7.21 -8.85 -0.09
C LEU A 91 -5.75 -9.10 0.25
N ASP A 92 -5.29 -8.70 1.44
CA ASP A 92 -3.91 -8.87 1.85
C ASP A 92 -3.55 -10.37 1.96
N GLU A 93 -4.49 -11.24 2.32
CA GLU A 93 -4.32 -12.71 2.26
C GLU A 93 -4.18 -13.19 0.82
N ALA A 94 -5.10 -12.77 -0.07
CA ALA A 94 -5.05 -13.15 -1.48
C ALA A 94 -3.74 -12.67 -2.17
N ILE A 95 -3.25 -11.48 -1.81
CA ILE A 95 -1.96 -10.96 -2.30
C ILE A 95 -0.81 -11.81 -1.77
N SER A 96 -0.76 -12.08 -0.46
CA SER A 96 0.28 -12.93 0.13
C SER A 96 0.36 -14.30 -0.57
N GLU A 97 -0.80 -14.92 -0.86
CA GLU A 97 -0.83 -16.17 -1.61
C GLU A 97 -0.27 -16.03 -3.03
N VAL A 98 -0.56 -14.93 -3.73
CA VAL A 98 -0.02 -14.65 -5.07
C VAL A 98 1.50 -14.51 -5.01
N GLU A 99 2.01 -13.66 -4.11
CA GLU A 99 3.43 -13.30 -4.04
C GLU A 99 4.32 -14.53 -3.90
N VAL A 100 3.91 -15.52 -3.10
CA VAL A 100 4.63 -16.79 -2.92
C VAL A 100 4.82 -17.58 -4.24
N ARG A 101 3.98 -17.34 -5.25
CA ARG A 101 4.08 -17.97 -6.58
C ARG A 101 4.74 -17.10 -7.64
N MET A 102 5.07 -15.85 -7.33
CA MET A 102 5.73 -14.96 -8.28
C MET A 102 7.21 -15.33 -8.40
N GLU A 103 7.74 -15.22 -9.62
CA GLU A 103 9.18 -15.39 -9.87
C GLU A 103 9.94 -14.08 -9.53
N GLY A 104 9.70 -13.60 -8.31
CA GLY A 104 10.30 -12.40 -7.73
C GLY A 104 9.50 -11.11 -7.85
N GLY A 105 9.78 -10.20 -6.91
CA GLY A 105 9.07 -8.96 -6.72
C GLY A 105 7.81 -9.09 -5.85
N ALA A 106 7.36 -7.95 -5.32
CA ALA A 106 6.12 -7.83 -4.55
C ALA A 106 5.04 -7.06 -5.32
N LEU A 107 3.77 -7.28 -4.95
CA LEU A 107 2.65 -6.48 -5.45
C LEU A 107 2.54 -5.15 -4.70
N ASP A 108 2.01 -4.13 -5.37
CA ASP A 108 1.69 -2.85 -4.73
C ASP A 108 0.35 -2.95 -3.98
N ASN A 109 0.40 -3.45 -2.75
CA ASN A 109 -0.77 -3.64 -1.89
C ASN A 109 -1.58 -2.36 -1.71
N ILE A 110 -0.92 -1.21 -1.59
CA ILE A 110 -1.59 0.07 -1.38
C ILE A 110 -2.36 0.46 -2.63
N ARG A 111 -1.82 0.22 -3.81
CA ARG A 111 -2.50 0.49 -5.07
C ARG A 111 -3.70 -0.42 -5.28
N ILE A 112 -3.55 -1.72 -5.05
CA ILE A 112 -4.65 -2.70 -5.13
C ILE A 112 -5.77 -2.29 -4.18
N LYS A 113 -5.44 -2.02 -2.91
CA LYS A 113 -6.40 -1.55 -1.89
C LYS A 113 -7.02 -0.19 -2.25
N SER A 114 -6.27 0.74 -2.83
CA SER A 114 -6.79 2.05 -3.25
C SER A 114 -7.80 1.94 -4.40
N ILE A 115 -7.54 1.05 -5.36
CA ILE A 115 -8.45 0.76 -6.47
C ILE A 115 -9.70 0.06 -5.93
N PHE A 116 -9.53 -0.94 -5.06
CA PHE A 116 -10.66 -1.62 -4.42
C PHE A 116 -11.53 -0.65 -3.60
N TYR A 117 -10.91 0.21 -2.79
CA TYR A 117 -11.60 1.23 -2.01
C TYR A 117 -12.39 2.16 -2.92
N SER A 118 -11.77 2.65 -3.99
CA SER A 118 -12.44 3.55 -4.92
C SER A 118 -13.60 2.90 -5.68
N LEU A 119 -13.52 1.60 -5.97
CA LEU A 119 -14.59 0.86 -6.63
C LEU A 119 -15.78 0.60 -5.71
N ASN A 120 -15.52 0.42 -4.42
CA ASN A 120 -16.51 -0.02 -3.44
C ASN A 120 -16.89 1.07 -2.42
N PHE A 121 -16.45 2.31 -2.61
CA PHE A 121 -16.76 3.40 -1.70
C PHE A 121 -18.27 3.66 -1.64
N GLY A 122 -18.84 3.61 -0.44
CA GLY A 122 -20.29 3.80 -0.24
C GLY A 122 -21.13 2.58 -0.58
N ALA A 123 -20.53 1.40 -0.78
CA ALA A 123 -21.27 0.14 -0.87
C ALA A 123 -21.90 -0.21 0.49
N GLU A 124 -23.18 -0.57 0.50
CA GLU A 124 -23.87 -1.02 1.71
C GLU A 124 -23.57 -2.49 2.00
N ASN A 125 -23.20 -2.82 3.24
CA ASN A 125 -22.87 -4.18 3.69
C ASN A 125 -21.77 -4.82 2.84
N LEU A 126 -20.67 -4.08 2.62
CA LEU A 126 -19.57 -4.55 1.81
C LEU A 126 -18.94 -5.81 2.44
N SER A 127 -18.78 -6.84 1.62
CA SER A 127 -18.13 -8.09 2.02
C SER A 127 -17.31 -8.62 0.86
N LEU A 128 -16.21 -9.32 1.15
CA LEU A 128 -15.35 -9.91 0.14
C LEU A 128 -14.99 -11.33 0.55
N THR A 129 -15.27 -12.32 -0.30
CA THR A 129 -14.82 -13.70 -0.09
C THR A 129 -13.38 -13.88 -0.61
N GLN A 130 -12.70 -14.92 -0.13
CA GLN A 130 -11.34 -15.23 -0.59
C GLN A 130 -11.27 -15.47 -2.11
N ALA A 131 -12.29 -16.11 -2.70
CA ALA A 131 -12.34 -16.36 -4.14
C ALA A 131 -12.51 -15.06 -4.95
N GLU A 132 -13.33 -14.12 -4.47
CA GLU A 132 -13.50 -12.81 -5.09
C GLU A 132 -12.25 -11.94 -4.93
N ALA A 133 -11.65 -11.93 -3.75
CA ALA A 133 -10.37 -11.26 -3.50
C ALA A 133 -9.29 -11.79 -4.44
N ARG A 134 -9.22 -13.11 -4.61
CA ARG A 134 -8.28 -13.73 -5.53
C ARG A 134 -8.50 -13.31 -6.98
N ALA A 135 -9.74 -13.39 -7.47
CA ALA A 135 -10.07 -12.96 -8.82
C ALA A 135 -9.75 -11.47 -9.06
N PHE A 136 -9.94 -10.63 -8.03
CA PHE A 136 -9.57 -9.22 -8.08
C PHE A 136 -8.06 -9.02 -8.16
N VAL A 137 -7.28 -9.68 -7.31
CA VAL A 137 -5.80 -9.59 -7.32
C VAL A 137 -5.19 -10.13 -8.62
N ASP A 138 -5.78 -11.19 -9.20
CA ASP A 138 -5.32 -11.75 -10.48
C ASP A 138 -5.40 -10.75 -11.65
N CYS A 139 -6.23 -9.69 -11.54
CA CYS A 139 -6.28 -8.61 -12.52
C CYS A 139 -5.01 -7.74 -12.53
N PHE A 140 -4.15 -7.83 -11.51
CA PHE A 140 -2.91 -7.06 -11.38
C PHE A 140 -1.66 -7.84 -11.80
N LEU A 141 -1.85 -9.00 -12.42
CA LEU A 141 -0.78 -9.92 -12.78
C LEU A 141 -0.82 -10.28 -14.26
N ALA A 142 0.34 -10.58 -14.83
CA ALA A 142 0.49 -11.32 -16.08
C ALA A 142 0.90 -12.76 -15.74
N TYR A 143 0.32 -13.69 -16.48
CA TYR A 143 0.68 -15.11 -16.46
C TYR A 143 1.21 -15.44 -17.86
N GLU A 144 2.50 -15.23 -18.09
CA GLU A 144 3.13 -15.47 -19.39
C GLU A 144 4.25 -16.50 -19.24
N ASP A 145 4.24 -17.53 -20.09
CA ASP A 145 5.29 -18.56 -20.21
C ASP A 145 5.76 -19.22 -18.89
N GLY A 146 4.85 -19.29 -17.90
CA GLY A 146 5.12 -19.89 -16.59
C GLY A 146 5.57 -18.90 -15.51
N ALA A 147 5.89 -17.66 -15.89
CA ALA A 147 6.23 -16.59 -14.97
C ALA A 147 4.99 -15.79 -14.57
N THR A 148 4.91 -15.43 -13.28
CA THR A 148 3.87 -14.55 -12.74
C THR A 148 4.51 -13.24 -12.32
N ALA A 149 4.08 -12.12 -12.91
CA ALA A 149 4.66 -10.80 -12.67
C ALA A 149 3.58 -9.71 -12.55
N PRO A 150 3.85 -8.59 -11.83
CA PRO A 150 2.95 -7.45 -11.79
C PRO A 150 2.80 -6.80 -13.17
N ILE A 151 1.64 -6.19 -13.43
CA ILE A 151 1.39 -5.41 -14.65
C ILE A 151 1.17 -3.93 -14.33
N SER A 152 1.19 -3.10 -15.37
CA SER A 152 0.83 -1.69 -15.24
C SER A 152 -0.61 -1.52 -14.73
N THR A 153 -0.84 -0.42 -14.00
CA THR A 153 -2.15 -0.02 -13.48
C THR A 153 -3.16 0.13 -14.61
N GLU A 154 -2.75 0.66 -15.77
CA GLU A 154 -3.65 0.81 -16.91
C GLU A 154 -4.09 -0.55 -17.47
N THR A 155 -3.16 -1.49 -17.63
CA THR A 155 -3.50 -2.87 -18.02
C THR A 155 -4.37 -3.56 -16.97
N ALA A 156 -4.14 -3.30 -15.68
CA ALA A 156 -5.00 -3.81 -14.61
C ALA A 156 -6.43 -3.26 -14.73
N TYR A 157 -6.62 -1.98 -15.05
CA TYR A 157 -7.94 -1.41 -15.31
C TYR A 157 -8.65 -2.03 -16.52
N GLU A 158 -7.91 -2.36 -17.58
CA GLU A 158 -8.46 -3.09 -18.73
C GLU A 158 -8.93 -4.49 -18.31
N LYS A 159 -8.12 -5.23 -17.54
CA LYS A 159 -8.49 -6.56 -17.01
C LYS A 159 -9.70 -6.52 -16.09
N LEU A 160 -9.76 -5.54 -15.18
CA LEU A 160 -10.93 -5.32 -14.32
C LEU A 160 -12.19 -5.08 -15.16
N SER A 161 -12.08 -4.27 -16.21
CA SER A 161 -13.21 -4.01 -17.14
C SER A 161 -13.66 -5.27 -17.88
N LEU A 162 -12.72 -6.11 -18.33
CA LEU A 162 -13.01 -7.41 -18.94
C LEU A 162 -13.65 -8.40 -17.96
N ALA A 163 -13.34 -8.30 -16.66
CA ALA A 163 -13.98 -9.05 -15.59
C ALA A 163 -15.39 -8.54 -15.23
N GLY A 164 -15.89 -7.52 -15.93
CA GLY A 164 -17.22 -6.94 -15.72
C GLY A 164 -17.28 -5.85 -14.66
N ILE A 165 -16.15 -5.38 -14.14
CA ILE A 165 -16.08 -4.29 -13.16
C ILE A 165 -16.08 -2.95 -13.90
N THR A 166 -16.98 -2.04 -13.52
CA THR A 166 -17.09 -0.74 -14.19
C THR A 166 -16.01 0.22 -13.68
N VAL A 167 -14.90 0.34 -14.43
CA VAL A 167 -13.80 1.27 -14.11
C VAL A 167 -14.01 2.61 -14.83
N THR A 168 -14.52 3.61 -14.11
CA THR A 168 -14.71 4.97 -14.66
C THR A 168 -13.46 5.84 -14.48
N GLY A 169 -13.36 6.96 -15.21
CA GLY A 169 -12.28 7.93 -14.99
C GLY A 169 -12.26 8.52 -13.57
N GLU A 170 -13.41 8.60 -12.91
CA GLU A 170 -13.53 9.02 -11.51
C GLU A 170 -12.94 7.97 -10.56
N VAL A 171 -13.19 6.68 -10.80
CA VAL A 171 -12.56 5.59 -10.04
C VAL A 171 -11.03 5.66 -10.15
N LYS A 172 -10.51 5.83 -11.38
CA LYS A 172 -9.06 5.96 -11.60
C LYS A 172 -8.48 7.16 -10.82
N THR A 173 -9.15 8.31 -10.91
CA THR A 173 -8.73 9.55 -10.21
C THR A 173 -8.75 9.40 -8.69
N ASN A 174 -9.77 8.73 -8.16
CA ASN A 174 -9.94 8.52 -6.73
C ASN A 174 -8.92 7.52 -6.18
N ALA A 175 -8.73 6.40 -6.86
CA ALA A 175 -7.71 5.42 -6.51
C ALA A 175 -6.32 6.06 -6.46
N GLN A 176 -5.98 6.91 -7.44
CA GLN A 176 -4.70 7.63 -7.46
C GLN A 176 -4.53 8.56 -6.24
N LYS A 177 -5.56 9.34 -5.87
CA LYS A 177 -5.48 10.23 -4.71
C LYS A 177 -5.38 9.48 -3.38
N ILE A 178 -6.10 8.37 -3.25
CA ILE A 178 -6.02 7.49 -2.06
C ILE A 178 -4.61 6.90 -1.98
N TYR A 179 -4.08 6.41 -3.10
CA TYR A 179 -2.74 5.87 -3.20
C TYR A 179 -1.68 6.90 -2.76
N GLU A 180 -1.72 8.11 -3.33
CA GLU A 180 -0.80 9.20 -2.96
C GLU A 180 -0.92 9.57 -1.48
N ARG A 181 -2.15 9.55 -0.93
CA ARG A 181 -2.37 9.76 0.50
C ARG A 181 -1.68 8.69 1.35
N MET A 182 -1.80 7.42 0.95
CA MET A 182 -1.27 6.31 1.73
C MET A 182 0.24 6.15 1.62
N VAL A 183 0.80 6.34 0.42
CA VAL A 183 2.25 6.22 0.20
C VAL A 183 3.00 7.45 0.72
N PHE A 184 2.52 8.66 0.42
CA PHE A 184 3.23 9.90 0.78
C PHE A 184 2.71 10.56 2.06
N GLY A 185 1.78 9.93 2.78
CA GLY A 185 1.04 10.55 3.88
C GLY A 185 0.07 11.64 3.42
N GLY A 186 -0.15 11.79 2.11
CA GLY A 186 -0.56 13.05 1.48
C GLY A 186 0.67 13.95 1.52
N ALA A 187 1.19 14.31 0.34
CA ALA A 187 2.48 14.98 0.18
C ALA A 187 2.68 16.30 0.97
N GLU A 188 1.68 16.76 1.73
CA GLU A 188 1.67 17.96 2.56
C GLU A 188 1.54 17.69 4.08
N LEU A 189 1.49 16.43 4.56
CA LEU A 189 1.09 16.12 5.95
C LEU A 189 2.19 15.57 6.86
N PHE A 190 3.33 15.09 6.35
CA PHE A 190 4.45 14.76 7.24
C PHE A 190 5.19 16.04 7.62
N THR A 191 4.97 16.51 8.85
CA THR A 191 5.62 17.70 9.42
C THR A 191 6.73 17.36 10.41
N GLY A 192 7.03 16.07 10.59
CA GLY A 192 8.08 15.60 11.49
C GLY A 192 9.47 15.88 10.93
N GLU A 193 10.49 15.75 11.77
CA GLU A 193 11.87 15.89 11.34
C GLU A 193 12.29 14.66 10.50
N ILE A 194 12.81 14.92 9.30
CA ILE A 194 13.48 13.92 8.46
C ILE A 194 14.96 14.27 8.46
N GLU A 195 15.78 13.34 8.90
CA GLU A 195 17.21 13.43 8.70
C GLU A 195 17.59 12.68 7.41
N HIS A 196 18.52 13.28 6.66
CA HIS A 196 19.13 12.67 5.49
C HIS A 196 20.63 12.46 5.77
N GLY A 197 21.14 11.24 5.58
CA GLY A 197 22.58 10.98 5.53
C GLY A 197 23.14 11.22 4.12
N GLY A 198 24.31 10.63 3.80
CA GLY A 198 24.79 10.67 2.41
C GLY A 198 26.27 10.95 2.20
N THR A 199 27.14 10.07 2.67
CA THR A 199 28.52 10.01 2.17
C THR A 199 28.62 9.54 0.71
N GLY A 200 27.57 8.92 0.16
CA GLY A 200 27.54 8.38 -1.20
C GLY A 200 28.30 7.05 -1.35
N SER A 201 28.68 6.40 -0.25
CA SER A 201 29.40 5.13 -0.28
C SER A 201 28.53 3.98 -0.80
N THR A 202 29.08 3.17 -1.69
CA THR A 202 28.47 1.91 -2.16
C THR A 202 29.10 0.68 -1.54
N VAL A 203 30.11 0.85 -0.67
CA VAL A 203 30.77 -0.26 0.03
C VAL A 203 29.92 -0.67 1.22
N LEU A 204 29.66 -1.98 1.33
CA LEU A 204 29.12 -2.57 2.55
C LEU A 204 30.28 -2.84 3.51
N ASP A 205 30.11 -2.42 4.76
CA ASP A 205 31.07 -2.65 5.82
C ASP A 205 30.38 -3.28 7.03
N ILE A 206 30.75 -4.51 7.33
CA ILE A 206 30.22 -5.29 8.46
C ILE A 206 31.12 -5.20 9.70
N SER A 207 32.11 -4.29 9.73
CA SER A 207 33.05 -4.16 10.85
C SER A 207 32.37 -3.83 12.19
N LEU A 208 31.17 -3.24 12.15
CA LEU A 208 30.34 -2.93 13.32
C LEU A 208 29.37 -4.06 13.68
N PHE A 209 29.32 -5.15 12.92
CA PHE A 209 28.44 -6.27 13.19
C PHE A 209 29.02 -7.10 14.35
N THR A 210 28.13 -7.47 15.25
CA THR A 210 28.38 -8.27 16.44
C THR A 210 28.56 -9.74 16.13
N ASP A 211 27.71 -10.31 15.26
CA ASP A 211 27.81 -11.69 14.78
C ASP A 211 27.12 -11.86 13.41
N PRO A 212 27.82 -11.52 12.31
CA PRO A 212 27.24 -11.43 10.97
C PRO A 212 26.71 -12.78 10.43
N ALA A 213 27.14 -13.90 11.02
CA ALA A 213 26.71 -15.24 10.63
C ALA A 213 25.31 -15.59 11.17
N THR A 214 24.85 -14.90 12.21
CA THR A 214 23.59 -15.24 12.90
C THR A 214 22.37 -14.52 12.37
N LYS A 215 22.52 -13.51 11.50
CA LYS A 215 21.39 -12.65 11.08
C LYS A 215 20.61 -12.13 12.30
N ASN A 216 21.31 -11.50 13.24
CA ASN A 216 20.71 -10.96 14.45
C ASN A 216 20.17 -9.52 14.27
N ASN A 217 19.36 -9.09 15.22
CA ASN A 217 18.67 -7.80 15.24
C ASN A 217 19.61 -6.58 15.41
N LEU A 218 20.71 -6.70 16.15
CA LEU A 218 21.65 -5.59 16.35
C LEU A 218 22.41 -5.26 15.08
N ASP A 219 22.80 -6.29 14.34
CA ASP A 219 23.50 -6.16 13.06
C ASP A 219 22.55 -5.65 11.96
N LEU A 220 21.26 -5.98 12.02
CA LEU A 220 20.24 -5.34 11.19
C LEU A 220 20.16 -3.83 11.46
N ALA A 221 20.15 -3.43 12.73
CA ALA A 221 20.13 -2.01 13.09
C ALA A 221 21.40 -1.29 12.60
N ALA A 222 22.57 -1.93 12.73
CA ALA A 222 23.83 -1.39 12.22
C ALA A 222 23.85 -1.29 10.68
N TYR A 223 23.29 -2.29 9.97
CA TYR A 223 23.13 -2.25 8.51
C TYR A 223 22.23 -1.09 8.07
N ALA A 224 21.12 -0.88 8.77
CA ALA A 224 20.22 0.22 8.50
C ALA A 224 20.89 1.59 8.71
N GLU A 225 21.65 1.76 9.81
CA GLU A 225 22.44 2.97 10.07
C GLU A 225 23.49 3.21 8.97
N GLN A 226 24.16 2.15 8.50
CA GLN A 226 25.07 2.27 7.36
C GLN A 226 24.36 2.73 6.08
N ALA A 227 23.17 2.18 5.77
CA ALA A 227 22.40 2.58 4.60
C ALA A 227 21.96 4.06 4.69
N PHE A 228 21.58 4.52 5.88
CA PHE A 228 21.30 5.92 6.17
C PHE A 228 22.54 6.80 5.99
N ASP A 229 23.66 6.49 6.66
CA ASP A 229 24.90 7.26 6.61
C ASP A 229 25.48 7.35 5.18
N ALA A 230 25.34 6.28 4.41
CA ALA A 230 25.72 6.22 3.01
C ALA A 230 24.76 6.99 2.08
N GLY A 231 23.54 7.28 2.54
CA GLY A 231 22.49 7.98 1.77
C GLY A 231 21.94 7.15 0.63
N TRP A 232 21.57 5.90 0.93
CA TRP A 232 20.99 5.01 -0.09
C TRP A 232 19.70 5.59 -0.66
N GLY A 233 19.50 5.41 -1.96
CA GLY A 233 18.30 5.82 -2.67
C GLY A 233 17.15 4.85 -2.48
N TYR A 234 15.98 5.24 -2.99
CA TYR A 234 14.80 4.37 -3.03
C TYR A 234 14.41 4.04 -4.45
N VAL A 235 14.39 2.74 -4.77
CA VAL A 235 13.85 2.19 -6.03
C VAL A 235 13.05 0.95 -5.69
N TRP A 236 11.77 0.93 -6.09
CA TRP A 236 10.86 -0.17 -5.81
C TRP A 236 11.44 -1.52 -6.29
N GLY A 237 11.41 -2.53 -5.42
CA GLY A 237 11.87 -3.88 -5.70
C GLY A 237 13.38 -4.07 -5.68
N THR A 238 14.15 -3.11 -5.16
CA THR A 238 15.59 -3.27 -4.89
C THR A 238 15.84 -3.50 -3.40
N TYR A 239 16.96 -4.12 -3.05
CA TYR A 239 17.22 -4.62 -1.69
C TYR A 239 18.63 -4.28 -1.22
N GLY A 240 19.10 -3.08 -1.55
CA GLY A 240 20.46 -2.62 -1.29
C GLY A 240 21.39 -2.77 -2.50
N ASP A 241 20.85 -3.08 -3.67
CA ASP A 241 21.59 -3.22 -4.92
C ASP A 241 22.28 -1.92 -5.34
N ILE A 242 23.40 -2.02 -6.05
CA ILE A 242 23.94 -0.88 -6.79
C ILE A 242 23.09 -0.69 -8.05
N LEU A 243 22.46 0.49 -8.19
CA LEU A 243 21.58 0.79 -9.31
C LEU A 243 22.39 1.04 -10.58
N THR A 244 22.65 -0.02 -11.35
CA THR A 244 23.23 0.07 -12.69
C THR A 244 22.16 0.43 -13.73
N ASP A 245 22.57 0.87 -14.92
CA ASP A 245 21.62 1.10 -16.02
C ASP A 245 20.81 -0.15 -16.35
N SER A 246 21.44 -1.34 -16.36
CA SER A 246 20.74 -2.60 -16.67
C SER A 246 19.72 -2.98 -15.60
N LEU A 247 20.07 -2.81 -14.31
CA LEU A 247 19.13 -3.05 -13.23
C LEU A 247 17.98 -2.04 -13.29
N PHE A 248 18.27 -0.77 -13.55
CA PHE A 248 17.25 0.25 -13.66
C PHE A 248 16.27 -0.01 -14.82
N SER A 249 16.78 -0.38 -16.01
CA SER A 249 15.94 -0.81 -17.14
C SER A 249 15.05 -2.00 -16.78
N TYR A 250 15.61 -3.01 -16.12
CA TYR A 250 14.83 -4.15 -15.65
C TYR A 250 13.72 -3.73 -14.67
N LYS A 251 14.00 -2.80 -13.74
CA LYS A 251 12.99 -2.30 -12.79
C LYS A 251 11.93 -1.41 -13.44
N LEU A 252 12.26 -0.69 -14.52
CA LEU A 252 11.26 0.03 -15.33
C LEU A 252 10.27 -0.93 -16.00
N GLU A 253 10.76 -2.06 -16.50
CA GLU A 253 9.92 -3.10 -17.09
C GLU A 253 9.09 -3.82 -16.01
N GLN A 254 9.71 -4.16 -14.88
CA GLN A 254 9.05 -4.87 -13.78
C GLN A 254 7.99 -4.01 -13.06
N TYR A 255 8.25 -2.70 -12.90
CA TYR A 255 7.41 -1.77 -12.15
C TYR A 255 7.17 -0.46 -12.92
N PRO A 256 6.41 -0.51 -14.04
CA PRO A 256 6.25 0.64 -14.93
C PRO A 256 5.66 1.87 -14.23
N ASP A 257 4.75 1.68 -13.25
CA ASP A 257 4.19 2.81 -12.50
C ASP A 257 4.99 3.18 -11.25
N GLY A 258 5.51 2.19 -10.51
CA GLY A 258 6.25 2.43 -9.27
C GLY A 258 7.62 3.06 -9.51
N VAL A 259 8.27 2.69 -10.62
CA VAL A 259 9.60 3.15 -11.02
C VAL A 259 9.51 4.10 -12.21
N GLY A 260 8.73 3.76 -13.25
CA GLY A 260 8.65 4.56 -14.49
C GLY A 260 8.08 5.97 -14.31
N ASN A 261 7.11 6.16 -13.40
CA ASN A 261 6.62 7.51 -13.08
C ASN A 261 7.67 8.43 -12.44
N TYR A 262 8.80 7.87 -11.99
CA TYR A 262 9.91 8.59 -11.37
C TYR A 262 11.21 8.49 -12.17
N GLU A 263 11.17 8.04 -13.43
CA GLU A 263 12.36 7.67 -14.18
C GLU A 263 13.45 8.75 -14.17
N ASP A 264 13.12 9.97 -14.58
CA ASP A 264 14.07 11.09 -14.63
C ASP A 264 14.67 11.41 -13.26
N PHE A 265 13.86 11.32 -12.20
CA PHE A 265 14.31 11.58 -10.84
C PHE A 265 15.26 10.48 -10.36
N ILE A 266 14.89 9.20 -10.53
CA ILE A 266 15.72 8.08 -10.12
C ILE A 266 17.06 8.12 -10.86
N ARG A 267 17.02 8.34 -12.18
CA ARG A 267 18.22 8.45 -13.01
C ARG A 267 19.16 9.56 -12.54
N SER A 268 18.60 10.71 -12.14
CA SER A 268 19.38 11.88 -11.72
C SER A 268 19.92 11.82 -10.29
N ASN A 269 19.31 11.03 -9.41
CA ASN A 269 19.61 11.04 -7.97
C ASN A 269 20.20 9.73 -7.45
N TRP A 270 19.79 8.58 -8.00
CA TRP A 270 20.09 7.27 -7.41
C TRP A 270 20.97 6.38 -8.27
N LEU A 271 21.12 6.68 -9.58
CA LEU A 271 21.93 5.88 -10.49
C LEU A 271 23.39 5.81 -10.03
N GLY A 272 23.94 4.60 -9.98
CA GLY A 272 25.29 4.31 -9.48
C GLY A 272 25.42 4.24 -7.96
N GLY A 273 24.40 4.66 -7.20
CA GLY A 273 24.32 4.49 -5.76
C GLY A 273 23.66 3.16 -5.37
N ARG A 274 23.66 2.84 -4.06
CA ARG A 274 22.84 1.74 -3.56
C ARG A 274 21.39 2.17 -3.40
N THR A 275 20.46 1.30 -3.76
CA THR A 275 19.02 1.56 -3.66
C THR A 275 18.27 0.42 -3.02
N THR A 276 17.20 0.77 -2.32
CA THR A 276 16.31 -0.22 -1.71
C THR A 276 14.88 0.28 -1.59
N ASP A 277 13.89 -0.62 -1.56
CA ASP A 277 12.57 -0.28 -1.04
C ASP A 277 12.45 -0.54 0.48
N CYS A 278 11.28 -0.30 1.06
CA CYS A 278 11.09 -0.33 2.51
C CYS A 278 11.43 -1.70 3.12
N VAL A 279 10.79 -2.76 2.64
CA VAL A 279 11.07 -4.14 3.08
C VAL A 279 12.37 -4.67 2.50
N GLY A 280 12.80 -4.16 1.34
CA GLY A 280 14.08 -4.42 0.70
C GLY A 280 15.25 -4.06 1.57
N LEU A 281 15.14 -3.03 2.43
CA LEU A 281 16.21 -2.68 3.36
C LEU A 281 16.43 -3.78 4.40
N ILE A 282 15.34 -4.40 4.86
CA ILE A 282 15.38 -5.56 5.76
C ILE A 282 15.89 -6.80 5.01
N LYS A 283 15.36 -7.06 3.81
CA LYS A 283 15.77 -8.19 2.96
C LYS A 283 17.23 -8.11 2.56
N GLY A 284 17.74 -6.92 2.31
CA GLY A 284 19.15 -6.69 1.97
C GLY A 284 20.10 -7.21 3.04
N TYR A 285 19.80 -6.93 4.31
CA TYR A 285 20.54 -7.54 5.41
C TYR A 285 20.27 -9.04 5.54
N GLY A 286 19.00 -9.46 5.46
CA GLY A 286 18.61 -10.87 5.52
C GLY A 286 19.33 -11.75 4.50
N TRP A 287 19.61 -11.20 3.32
CA TRP A 287 20.23 -11.87 2.18
C TRP A 287 21.74 -11.62 2.06
N LEU A 288 22.32 -10.77 2.91
CA LEU A 288 23.74 -10.45 2.87
C LEU A 288 24.59 -11.68 3.24
N ASN A 289 25.46 -12.11 2.34
CA ASN A 289 26.52 -13.05 2.65
C ASN A 289 27.70 -12.29 3.29
N PRO A 290 28.07 -12.59 4.54
CA PRO A 290 29.11 -11.84 5.25
C PRO A 290 30.53 -12.14 4.77
N ASP A 291 30.75 -13.26 4.09
CA ASP A 291 32.08 -13.63 3.57
C ASP A 291 32.38 -12.93 2.24
N THR A 292 31.36 -12.79 1.38
CA THR A 292 31.49 -12.19 0.04
C THR A 292 31.07 -10.72 0.00
N LEU A 293 30.28 -10.28 0.99
CA LEU A 293 29.59 -8.97 1.01
C LEU A 293 28.63 -8.76 -0.16
N GLU A 294 28.16 -9.86 -0.75
CA GLU A 294 27.13 -9.86 -1.78
C GLU A 294 25.76 -10.12 -1.17
N ILE A 295 24.72 -9.49 -1.73
CA ILE A 295 23.34 -9.71 -1.32
C ILE A 295 22.77 -10.83 -2.20
N GLU A 296 22.67 -12.02 -1.65
CA GLU A 296 22.26 -13.22 -2.38
C GLU A 296 20.73 -13.38 -2.32
N TYR A 297 20.06 -13.05 -3.41
CA TYR A 297 18.60 -13.03 -3.51
C TYR A 297 17.94 -14.31 -2.95
N GLY A 298 17.01 -14.14 -2.00
CA GLY A 298 16.24 -15.23 -1.39
C GLY A 298 17.04 -16.19 -0.51
N SER A 299 18.26 -15.83 -0.11
CA SER A 299 19.12 -16.65 0.76
C SER A 299 18.71 -16.58 2.25
N ASN A 300 19.39 -17.38 3.08
CA ASN A 300 19.24 -17.41 4.54
C ASN A 300 17.81 -17.68 5.06
N GLY A 301 16.96 -18.29 4.23
CA GLY A 301 15.59 -18.66 4.58
C GLY A 301 14.59 -17.49 4.59
N MET A 302 15.01 -16.29 4.20
CA MET A 302 14.13 -15.12 4.07
C MET A 302 13.57 -15.07 2.63
N PRO A 303 12.24 -15.22 2.42
CA PRO A 303 11.64 -15.15 1.10
C PRO A 303 11.49 -13.71 0.59
N ASP A 304 11.31 -13.55 -0.72
CA ASP A 304 11.00 -12.25 -1.32
C ASP A 304 9.52 -11.92 -1.17
N ILE A 305 9.16 -11.23 -0.07
CA ILE A 305 7.79 -10.85 0.27
C ILE A 305 7.67 -9.34 0.54
N GLY A 306 6.44 -8.83 0.44
CA GLY A 306 6.10 -7.44 0.75
C GLY A 306 6.09 -7.13 2.26
N ALA A 307 5.99 -5.83 2.60
CA ALA A 307 5.92 -5.36 3.99
C ALA A 307 4.75 -5.96 4.79
N ASP A 308 3.56 -6.06 4.19
CA ASP A 308 2.37 -6.62 4.85
C ASP A 308 2.52 -8.13 5.08
N SER A 309 3.04 -8.84 4.08
CA SER A 309 3.33 -10.27 4.15
C SER A 309 4.40 -10.56 5.22
N MET A 310 5.42 -9.71 5.34
CA MET A 310 6.43 -9.76 6.42
C MET A 310 5.77 -9.60 7.79
N TYR A 311 4.89 -8.59 7.95
CA TYR A 311 4.17 -8.35 9.19
C TYR A 311 3.29 -9.53 9.60
N LYS A 312 2.49 -10.05 8.66
CA LYS A 312 1.59 -11.19 8.90
C LYS A 312 2.33 -12.49 9.23
N SER A 313 3.57 -12.62 8.79
CA SER A 313 4.40 -13.81 9.06
C SER A 313 5.06 -13.78 10.44
N ALA A 314 5.01 -12.66 11.16
CA ALA A 314 5.62 -12.51 12.48
C ALA A 314 4.90 -13.33 13.55
N SER A 315 5.66 -14.13 14.29
CA SER A 315 5.18 -14.86 15.47
C SER A 315 5.08 -13.97 16.72
N VAL A 316 5.86 -12.89 16.77
CA VAL A 316 5.88 -11.91 17.86
C VAL A 316 5.64 -10.52 17.29
N SER A 317 4.54 -9.90 17.69
CA SER A 317 4.15 -8.55 17.30
C SER A 317 3.21 -7.93 18.33
N GLY A 318 3.01 -6.61 18.25
CA GLY A 318 2.11 -5.89 19.14
C GLY A 318 1.76 -4.49 18.65
N SER A 319 0.84 -3.84 19.35
CA SER A 319 0.48 -2.45 19.10
C SER A 319 1.58 -1.49 19.56
N MET A 320 1.67 -0.30 18.96
CA MET A 320 2.76 0.66 19.22
C MET A 320 2.91 1.09 20.69
N ASP A 321 1.84 1.07 21.48
CA ASP A 321 1.85 1.39 22.92
C ASP A 321 2.52 0.33 23.79
N THR A 322 2.77 -0.86 23.24
CA THR A 322 3.45 -1.99 23.90
C THR A 322 4.87 -2.21 23.40
N MET A 323 5.33 -1.38 22.46
CA MET A 323 6.62 -1.59 21.78
C MET A 323 7.79 -1.53 22.78
N PRO A 324 8.63 -2.58 22.85
CA PRO A 324 9.82 -2.55 23.70
C PRO A 324 10.95 -1.76 23.03
N ASP A 325 11.85 -1.22 23.83
CA ASP A 325 13.04 -0.50 23.33
C ASP A 325 14.16 -1.49 22.96
N ILE A 326 13.95 -2.21 21.85
CA ILE A 326 14.88 -3.23 21.34
C ILE A 326 15.25 -2.86 19.89
N PRO A 327 16.51 -2.44 19.62
CA PRO A 327 16.97 -2.18 18.26
C PRO A 327 16.83 -3.42 17.35
N GLY A 328 16.54 -3.17 16.08
CA GLY A 328 16.31 -4.20 15.07
C GLY A 328 14.89 -4.76 15.03
N LEU A 329 13.98 -4.29 15.90
CA LEU A 329 12.54 -4.50 15.67
C LEU A 329 12.09 -3.78 14.41
N ALA A 330 11.12 -4.34 13.71
CA ALA A 330 10.45 -3.59 12.66
C ALA A 330 9.25 -2.83 13.23
N VAL A 331 8.96 -1.69 12.61
CA VAL A 331 7.73 -0.92 12.81
C VAL A 331 6.98 -0.89 11.49
N TRP A 332 5.67 -1.13 11.54
CA TRP A 332 4.87 -1.40 10.37
C TRP A 332 3.57 -0.60 10.38
N LYS A 333 3.14 -0.22 9.18
CA LYS A 333 1.78 0.18 8.85
C LYS A 333 1.46 -0.43 7.49
N SER A 334 0.20 -0.54 7.12
CA SER A 334 -0.19 -1.14 5.83
C SER A 334 0.63 -0.55 4.67
N GLY A 335 1.32 -1.43 3.94
CA GLY A 335 2.16 -1.14 2.78
C GLY A 335 3.56 -0.63 3.07
N HIS A 336 3.97 -0.45 4.34
CA HIS A 336 5.25 0.18 4.67
C HIS A 336 5.86 -0.35 5.97
N ILE A 337 7.19 -0.48 5.99
CA ILE A 337 7.93 -1.02 7.12
C ILE A 337 9.25 -0.25 7.31
N GLY A 338 9.65 -0.05 8.57
CA GLY A 338 10.90 0.57 8.96
C GLY A 338 11.62 -0.25 10.04
N ILE A 339 12.89 0.07 10.29
CA ILE A 339 13.74 -0.62 11.27
C ILE A 339 13.95 0.33 12.45
N TYR A 340 13.47 -0.06 13.63
CA TYR A 340 13.72 0.68 14.86
C TYR A 340 15.16 0.48 15.30
N ILE A 341 15.88 1.58 15.56
CA ILE A 341 17.32 1.57 15.89
C ILE A 341 17.59 1.96 17.35
N GLY A 342 16.55 2.08 18.17
CA GLY A 342 16.65 2.49 19.58
C GLY A 342 16.44 3.99 19.80
N ASN A 343 16.20 4.37 21.06
CA ASN A 343 16.05 5.76 21.50
C ASN A 343 14.98 6.56 20.73
N GLY A 344 13.88 5.91 20.31
CA GLY A 344 12.80 6.57 19.57
C GLY A 344 13.11 6.85 18.10
N ASN A 345 14.17 6.27 17.52
CA ASN A 345 14.53 6.51 16.11
C ASN A 345 14.23 5.30 15.23
N VAL A 346 13.85 5.58 13.99
CA VAL A 346 13.55 4.60 12.95
C VAL A 346 14.35 4.94 11.70
N ILE A 347 14.93 3.94 11.06
CA ILE A 347 15.44 4.04 9.70
C ILE A 347 14.47 3.38 8.75
N GLU A 348 14.06 4.12 7.72
CA GLU A 348 13.11 3.64 6.73
C GLU A 348 13.53 4.10 5.33
N ALA A 349 13.38 3.21 4.36
CA ALA A 349 13.41 3.61 2.95
C ALA A 349 12.05 4.22 2.62
N MET A 350 11.91 5.53 2.79
CA MET A 350 10.61 6.20 2.90
C MET A 350 9.87 6.36 1.57
N GLY A 351 10.59 6.33 0.46
CA GLY A 351 10.03 6.42 -0.89
C GLY A 351 10.96 7.10 -1.87
N THR A 352 10.63 7.02 -3.16
CA THR A 352 11.52 7.40 -4.27
C THR A 352 12.13 8.79 -4.16
N LYS A 353 11.39 9.77 -3.62
CA LYS A 353 11.87 11.16 -3.48
C LYS A 353 12.77 11.40 -2.26
N TYR A 354 12.83 10.45 -1.33
CA TYR A 354 13.50 10.61 -0.04
C TYR A 354 14.74 9.71 0.09
N GLY A 355 14.66 8.47 -0.38
CA GLY A 355 15.69 7.45 -0.12
C GLY A 355 15.55 6.81 1.26
N VAL A 356 16.66 6.33 1.80
CA VAL A 356 16.77 5.87 3.19
C VAL A 356 17.00 7.07 4.11
N VAL A 357 16.12 7.22 5.09
CA VAL A 357 16.08 8.36 6.00
C VAL A 357 15.96 7.90 7.44
N LYS A 358 16.27 8.80 8.38
CA LYS A 358 16.03 8.62 9.81
C LYS A 358 14.87 9.52 10.25
N THR A 359 13.92 8.92 10.95
CA THR A 359 12.71 9.57 11.44
C THR A 359 12.52 9.29 12.93
N ASN A 360 11.81 10.19 13.62
CA ASN A 360 11.35 9.93 14.97
C ASN A 360 10.14 8.98 14.95
N LEU A 361 10.17 7.94 15.78
CA LEU A 361 9.10 6.96 15.95
C LEU A 361 7.76 7.64 16.24
N ALA A 362 7.75 8.65 17.11
CA ALA A 362 6.53 9.32 17.56
C ALA A 362 5.89 10.23 16.50
N ASP A 363 6.67 10.67 15.51
CA ASP A 363 6.19 11.53 14.43
C ASP A 363 5.55 10.73 13.28
N ARG A 364 5.68 9.40 13.31
CA ARG A 364 5.21 8.48 12.28
C ARG A 364 3.98 7.74 12.76
N SER A 365 2.96 7.64 11.90
CA SER A 365 1.73 6.89 12.16
C SER A 365 1.91 5.37 11.96
N TRP A 366 2.84 4.76 12.70
CA TRP A 366 3.01 3.32 12.71
C TRP A 366 1.82 2.64 13.42
N SER A 367 1.43 1.46 12.95
CA SER A 367 0.29 0.70 13.49
C SER A 367 0.73 -0.42 14.44
N ALA A 368 1.86 -1.06 14.17
CA ALA A 368 2.35 -2.19 14.95
C ALA A 368 3.88 -2.29 14.93
N TRP A 369 4.43 -2.99 15.93
CA TRP A 369 5.82 -3.45 15.95
C TRP A 369 5.87 -4.97 15.79
N LEU A 370 7.00 -5.50 15.32
CA LEU A 370 7.22 -6.93 15.17
C LEU A 370 8.70 -7.35 15.29
N GLU A 371 8.90 -8.59 15.72
CA GLU A 371 10.14 -9.33 15.43
C GLU A 371 10.07 -9.88 14.00
N ILE A 372 11.09 -9.59 13.20
CA ILE A 372 11.16 -10.05 11.82
C ILE A 372 11.42 -11.58 11.82
N PRO A 373 10.58 -12.41 11.19
CA PRO A 373 10.61 -13.89 11.32
C PRO A 373 11.94 -14.59 11.04
N TYR A 374 12.82 -13.95 10.27
CA TYR A 374 14.07 -14.52 9.77
C TYR A 374 15.31 -13.89 10.42
N ILE A 375 15.08 -13.02 11.41
CA ILE A 375 16.12 -12.33 12.17
C ILE A 375 16.11 -12.89 13.59
N ASN A 376 17.30 -13.17 14.11
CA ASN A 376 17.45 -13.68 15.45
C ASN A 376 17.44 -12.54 16.46
N TYR A 377 16.47 -12.58 17.37
CA TYR A 377 16.38 -11.69 18.52
C TYR A 377 16.92 -12.47 19.72
N ASN A 378 18.15 -12.17 20.13
CA ASN A 378 18.78 -12.80 21.28
C ASN A 378 18.03 -12.36 22.56
N THR A 379 16.90 -13.00 22.84
CA THR A 379 16.32 -13.01 24.18
C THR A 379 17.19 -13.94 25.00
N GLY A 380 18.05 -13.38 25.85
CA GLY A 380 19.02 -14.16 26.61
C GLY A 380 18.36 -15.33 27.34
N GLU A 381 18.81 -16.55 27.03
CA GLU A 381 18.77 -17.67 27.97
C GLU A 381 20.00 -17.67 28.87
#